data_AF-A0A9E0SBG4-F1
#
_entry.id   AF-A0A9E0SBG4-F1
#
_cell.length_a   1.000
_cell.length_b   1.000
_cell.length_c   1.000
_cell.angle_alpha   90.00
_cell.angle_beta   90.00
_cell.angle_gamma   90.00
#
_symmetry.space_group_name_H-M   'P 1'
#
loop_
_entity.id
_entity.type
_entity.pdbx_description
1 polymer ?
#
loop_
_entity_poly.entity_id
_entity_poly.type
_entity_poly.pdbx_seq_one_letter_code
_entity_poly.pdbx_strand_id
1 'polypeptide(L)'
;MAHQLLKLYSFLFYLLALIAFFFMGITIAGIVGAGKNQGLAGGAIVLGYAVIASLIGLVISLVVANKTSRKIIFRLNIILALSIVGFVTYYQIKYEQRQKAQRIERQKTEQPKQKTQHKDAGFFVSDSSTALGMTFFKICYPPKSSNRICSSGIPKSSPIF
;
A
#
# COMPACT_ATOMS: atom_id res chain seq x y z
N MET A 1 -25.28 -37.79 -1.92
CA MET A 1 -25.60 -36.68 -2.86
C MET A 1 -24.46 -35.65 -2.96
N ALA A 2 -23.18 -36.03 -2.97
CA ALA A 2 -22.05 -35.08 -2.85
C ALA A 2 -21.31 -34.77 -4.17
N HIS A 3 -21.60 -35.49 -5.27
CA HIS A 3 -20.81 -35.39 -6.51
C HIS A 3 -21.23 -34.28 -7.49
N GLN A 4 -22.26 -33.48 -7.18
CA GLN A 4 -22.69 -32.41 -8.10
C GLN A 4 -22.00 -31.06 -7.88
N LEU A 5 -21.37 -30.84 -6.72
CA LEU A 5 -20.71 -29.58 -6.35
C LEU A 5 -19.29 -29.42 -6.91
N LEU A 6 -18.65 -30.52 -7.33
CA LEU A 6 -17.30 -30.55 -7.93
C LEU A 6 -17.34 -30.79 -9.44
N LYS A 7 -18.30 -30.19 -10.16
CA LYS A 7 -18.13 -30.08 -11.61
C LYS A 7 -16.98 -29.11 -11.88
N LEU A 8 -15.98 -29.57 -12.61
CA LEU A 8 -14.78 -28.79 -13.00
C LEU A 8 -15.14 -27.40 -13.55
N TYR A 9 -16.29 -27.31 -14.23
CA TYR A 9 -16.87 -26.07 -14.73
C TYR A 9 -17.26 -25.05 -13.66
N SER A 10 -17.84 -25.49 -12.55
CA SER A 10 -18.21 -24.61 -11.43
C SER A 10 -16.98 -24.20 -10.63
N PHE A 11 -15.97 -25.07 -10.52
CA PHE A 11 -14.69 -24.74 -9.88
C PHE A 11 -13.99 -23.57 -10.59
N LEU A 12 -13.95 -23.61 -11.93
CA LEU A 12 -13.38 -22.52 -12.72
C LEU A 12 -14.10 -21.20 -12.48
N PHE A 13 -15.43 -21.21 -12.39
CA PHE A 13 -16.23 -20.03 -12.09
C PHE A 13 -15.93 -19.47 -10.68
N TYR A 14 -15.79 -20.31 -9.66
CA TYR A 14 -15.41 -19.86 -8.31
C TYR A 14 -14.04 -19.19 -8.29
N LEU A 15 -13.05 -19.77 -8.98
CA LEU A 15 -11.71 -19.21 -9.08
C LEU A 15 -11.72 -17.87 -9.81
N LEU A 16 -12.43 -17.78 -10.95
CA LEU A 16 -12.54 -16.52 -11.68
C LEU A 16 -13.29 -15.45 -10.88
N ALA A 17 -14.33 -15.82 -10.15
CA ALA A 17 -15.04 -14.88 -9.28
C ALA A 17 -14.11 -14.35 -8.19
N LEU A 18 -13.37 -15.22 -7.51
CA LEU A 18 -12.41 -14.83 -6.48
C LEU A 18 -11.41 -13.80 -7.03
N ILE A 19 -10.83 -14.07 -8.20
CA ILE A 19 -9.85 -13.15 -8.83
C ILE A 19 -10.52 -11.85 -9.28
N ALA A 20 -11.70 -11.90 -9.91
CA ALA A 20 -12.39 -10.71 -10.39
C ALA A 20 -12.79 -9.77 -9.24
N PHE A 21 -13.37 -10.31 -8.16
CA PHE A 21 -13.74 -9.53 -6.98
C PHE A 21 -12.52 -9.02 -6.21
N PHE A 22 -11.39 -9.75 -6.25
CA PHE A 22 -10.13 -9.26 -5.70
C PHE A 22 -9.66 -7.98 -6.41
N PHE A 23 -9.63 -7.95 -7.75
CA PHE A 23 -9.29 -6.73 -8.51
C PHE A 23 -10.30 -5.60 -8.29
N MET A 24 -11.58 -5.93 -8.16
CA MET A 24 -12.61 -4.96 -7.82
C MET A 24 -12.35 -4.32 -6.45
N GLY A 25 -11.97 -5.13 -5.45
CA GLY A 25 -11.59 -4.66 -4.12
C GLY A 25 -10.36 -3.77 -4.11
N ILE A 26 -9.31 -4.11 -4.88
CA ILE A 26 -8.13 -3.23 -5.06
C ILE A 26 -8.55 -1.87 -5.64
N THR A 27 -9.44 -1.89 -6.64
CA THR A 27 -9.90 -0.67 -7.30
C THR A 27 -10.67 0.23 -6.33
N ILE A 28 -11.57 -0.35 -5.53
CA ILE A 28 -12.32 0.37 -4.50
C ILE A 28 -11.38 0.96 -3.44
N ALA A 29 -10.42 0.18 -2.94
CA ALA A 29 -9.44 0.65 -1.96
C ALA A 29 -8.58 1.81 -2.50
N GLY A 30 -8.24 1.76 -3.79
CA GLY A 30 -7.55 2.83 -4.50
C GLY A 30 -8.37 4.12 -4.60
N ILE A 31 -9.68 4.03 -4.80
CA ILE A 31 -10.60 5.19 -4.84
C ILE A 31 -10.77 5.80 -3.44
N VAL A 32 -10.98 4.96 -2.42
CA VAL A 32 -11.06 5.39 -1.01
C VAL A 32 -9.74 6.03 -0.54
N GLY A 33 -8.64 5.76 -1.25
CA GLY A 33 -7.33 6.28 -0.90
C GLY A 33 -6.76 5.61 0.35
N ALA A 34 -7.19 4.36 0.60
CA ALA A 34 -6.67 3.56 1.69
C ALA A 34 -5.15 3.41 1.52
N GLY A 35 -4.37 3.86 2.51
CA GLY A 35 -2.91 3.72 2.49
C GLY A 35 -2.11 4.81 1.76
N LYS A 36 -2.72 5.95 1.39
CA LYS A 36 -1.98 7.10 0.85
C LYS A 36 -0.84 7.51 1.80
N ASN A 37 0.36 7.70 1.26
CA ASN A 37 1.59 8.07 1.97
C ASN A 37 2.14 7.05 2.99
N GLN A 38 1.59 5.84 3.05
CA GLN A 38 2.02 4.81 4.00
C GLN A 38 2.91 3.72 3.37
N GLY A 39 3.34 3.92 2.11
CA GLY A 39 4.24 3.00 1.41
C GLY A 39 3.76 1.55 1.47
N LEU A 40 4.55 0.67 2.09
CA LEU A 40 4.26 -0.76 2.24
C LEU A 40 3.00 -1.04 3.08
N ALA A 41 2.78 -0.29 4.16
CA ALA A 41 1.60 -0.46 5.02
C ALA A 41 0.31 -0.11 4.26
N GLY A 42 0.39 0.87 3.34
CA GLY A 42 -0.73 1.16 2.45
C GLY A 42 -1.07 0.00 1.51
N GLY A 43 -0.05 -0.73 1.04
CA GLY A 43 -0.24 -1.95 0.25
C GLY A 43 -0.98 -3.04 1.04
N ALA A 44 -0.63 -3.25 2.30
CA ALA A 44 -1.30 -4.23 3.16
C ALA A 44 -2.78 -3.88 3.41
N ILE A 45 -3.09 -2.60 3.61
CA ILE A 45 -4.48 -2.15 3.76
C ILE A 45 -5.28 -2.40 2.47
N VAL A 46 -4.71 -2.06 1.30
CA VAL A 46 -5.34 -2.31 0.00
C VAL A 46 -5.56 -3.82 -0.23
N LEU A 47 -4.60 -4.66 0.15
CA LEU A 47 -4.76 -6.11 0.12
C LEU A 47 -5.88 -6.60 1.04
N GLY A 48 -6.03 -6.02 2.24
CA GLY A 48 -7.12 -6.33 3.15
C GLY A 48 -8.50 -6.11 2.51
N TYR A 49 -8.70 -4.96 1.86
CA TYR A 49 -9.94 -4.68 1.10
C TYR A 49 -10.16 -5.67 -0.05
N ALA A 50 -9.09 -6.04 -0.76
CA ALA A 50 -9.16 -7.01 -1.85
C ALA A 50 -9.58 -8.41 -1.35
N VAL A 51 -9.04 -8.85 -0.22
CA VAL A 51 -9.39 -10.14 0.40
C VAL A 51 -10.85 -10.14 0.86
N ILE A 52 -11.31 -9.10 1.57
CA ILE A 52 -12.70 -8.99 2.03
C ILE A 52 -13.66 -9.02 0.83
N ALA A 53 -13.37 -8.26 -0.22
CA ALA A 53 -14.16 -8.27 -1.45
C ALA A 53 -14.18 -9.66 -2.12
N SER A 54 -13.03 -10.36 -2.16
CA SER A 54 -12.93 -11.70 -2.75
C SER A 54 -13.74 -12.75 -1.98
N LEU A 55 -13.80 -12.67 -0.65
CA LEU A 55 -14.62 -13.55 0.18
C LEU A 55 -16.11 -13.33 -0.10
N ILE A 56 -16.54 -12.08 -0.21
CA ILE A 56 -17.92 -11.74 -0.59
C ILE A 56 -18.22 -12.28 -2.00
N GLY A 57 -17.29 -12.09 -2.94
CA GLY A 57 -17.38 -12.62 -4.30
C GLY A 57 -17.51 -14.15 -4.34
N LEU A 58 -16.77 -14.85 -3.48
CA LEU A 58 -16.86 -16.31 -3.34
C LEU A 58 -18.26 -16.73 -2.87
N VAL A 59 -18.80 -16.08 -1.84
CA VAL A 59 -20.17 -16.38 -1.35
C VAL A 59 -21.21 -16.14 -2.44
N ILE A 60 -21.13 -15.02 -3.16
CA ILE A 60 -22.01 -14.71 -4.29
C ILE A 60 -21.89 -15.80 -5.37
N SER A 61 -20.67 -16.20 -5.70
CA SER A 61 -20.43 -17.23 -6.71
C SER A 61 -21.05 -18.58 -6.32
N LEU A 62 -21.02 -18.94 -5.04
CA LEU A 62 -21.63 -20.17 -4.52
C LEU A 62 -23.17 -20.14 -4.68
N VAL A 63 -23.80 -19.02 -4.32
CA VAL A 63 -25.25 -18.83 -4.47
C VAL A 63 -25.67 -18.87 -5.93
N VAL A 64 -24.91 -18.18 -6.80
CA VAL A 64 -25.18 -18.14 -8.25
C VAL A 64 -25.02 -19.53 -8.85
N ALA A 65 -23.96 -20.27 -8.51
CA ALA A 65 -23.72 -21.61 -9.04
C ALA A 65 -24.83 -22.61 -8.65
N ASN A 66 -25.43 -22.47 -7.46
CA ASN A 66 -26.50 -23.37 -7.01
C ASN A 66 -27.83 -23.16 -7.74
N LYS A 67 -28.13 -21.94 -8.20
CA LYS A 67 -29.40 -21.62 -8.88
C LYS A 67 -29.33 -21.63 -10.41
N THR A 68 -28.14 -21.78 -11.00
CA THR A 68 -27.90 -21.44 -12.40
C THR A 68 -27.71 -22.65 -13.31
N SER A 69 -28.26 -22.56 -14.54
CA SER A 69 -28.10 -23.59 -15.58
C SER A 69 -26.72 -23.54 -16.24
N ARG A 70 -26.23 -24.69 -16.76
CA ARG A 70 -24.86 -24.81 -17.32
C ARG A 70 -24.53 -23.77 -18.40
N LYS A 71 -25.51 -23.38 -19.24
CA LYS A 71 -25.31 -22.40 -20.31
C LYS A 71 -24.97 -21.01 -19.77
N ILE A 72 -25.57 -20.62 -18.65
CA ILE A 72 -25.35 -19.32 -18.02
C ILE A 72 -23.98 -19.31 -17.33
N ILE A 73 -23.58 -20.40 -16.68
CA ILE A 73 -22.24 -20.53 -16.07
C ILE A 73 -21.14 -20.28 -17.12
N PHE A 74 -21.29 -20.85 -18.32
CA PHE A 74 -20.33 -20.63 -19.41
C PHE A 74 -20.24 -19.15 -19.84
N ARG A 75 -21.40 -18.47 -19.99
CA ARG A 75 -21.43 -17.04 -20.33
C ARG A 75 -20.83 -16.17 -19.24
N LEU A 76 -21.13 -16.45 -17.97
CA LEU A 76 -20.56 -15.74 -16.83
C LEU A 76 -19.05 -15.89 -16.80
N ASN A 77 -18.53 -17.10 -17.04
CA ASN A 77 -17.09 -17.34 -17.06
C ASN A 77 -16.38 -16.49 -18.12
N ILE A 78 -16.97 -16.38 -19.33
CA ILE A 78 -16.47 -15.48 -20.39
C ILE A 78 -16.50 -14.02 -19.94
N ILE A 79 -17.60 -13.55 -19.35
CA ILE A 79 -17.73 -12.16 -18.89
C ILE A 79 -16.70 -11.86 -17.79
N LEU A 80 -16.52 -12.77 -16.84
CA LEU A 80 -15.52 -12.63 -15.79
C LEU A 80 -14.09 -12.63 -16.35
N ALA A 81 -13.80 -13.51 -17.30
CA ALA A 81 -12.49 -13.55 -17.96
C ALA A 81 -12.19 -12.23 -18.69
N LEU A 82 -13.15 -11.72 -19.45
CA LEU A 82 -13.04 -10.41 -20.12
C LEU A 82 -12.85 -9.27 -19.11
N SER A 83 -13.56 -9.31 -17.98
CA SER A 83 -13.39 -8.32 -16.92
C SER A 83 -11.98 -8.32 -16.34
N ILE A 84 -11.41 -9.49 -16.06
CA ILE A 84 -10.04 -9.63 -15.55
C ILE A 84 -9.02 -9.09 -16.57
N VAL A 85 -9.16 -9.46 -17.85
CA VAL A 85 -8.28 -8.95 -18.92
C VAL A 85 -8.37 -7.42 -19.05
N GLY A 86 -9.58 -6.86 -18.94
CA GLY A 86 -9.80 -5.42 -18.92
C GLY A 86 -9.11 -4.73 -17.73
N PHE A 87 -9.21 -5.31 -16.53
CA PHE A 87 -8.52 -4.79 -15.35
C PHE A 87 -6.99 -4.84 -15.50
N VAL A 88 -6.43 -5.96 -15.96
CA VAL A 88 -4.98 -6.12 -16.14
C VAL A 88 -4.46 -5.08 -17.14
N THR A 89 -5.11 -4.94 -18.29
CA THR A 89 -4.74 -3.94 -19.31
C THR A 89 -4.81 -2.52 -18.74
N TYR A 90 -5.88 -2.19 -18.00
CA TYR A 90 -6.02 -0.89 -17.34
C TYR A 90 -4.89 -0.60 -16.33
N TYR A 91 -4.57 -1.57 -15.47
CA TYR A 91 -3.50 -1.42 -14.47
C TYR A 91 -2.13 -1.31 -15.12
N GLN A 92 -1.85 -2.06 -16.19
CA GLN A 92 -0.60 -1.94 -16.94
C GLN A 92 -0.40 -0.52 -17.50
N ILE A 93 -1.40 0.00 -18.22
CA ILE A 93 -1.33 1.36 -18.79
C ILE A 93 -1.11 2.40 -17.69
N LYS A 94 -1.85 2.29 -16.58
CA LYS A 94 -1.73 3.20 -15.43
C LYS A 94 -0.36 3.13 -14.77
N TYR A 95 0.25 1.94 -14.71
CA TYR A 95 1.57 1.76 -14.14
C TYR A 95 2.67 2.39 -15.00
N GLU A 96 2.60 2.23 -16.32
CA GLU A 96 3.53 2.89 -17.24
C GLU A 96 3.46 4.42 -17.17
N GLN A 97 2.25 4.98 -17.11
CA GLN A 97 2.06 6.42 -16.95
C GLN A 97 2.71 6.94 -15.66
N ARG A 98 2.55 6.22 -14.55
CA ARG A 98 3.20 6.57 -13.27
C ARG A 98 4.71 6.50 -13.35
N GLN A 99 5.26 5.49 -14.02
CA GLN A 99 6.70 5.40 -14.21
C GLN A 99 7.24 6.55 -15.06
N LYS A 100 6.57 6.91 -16.15
CA LYS A 100 6.99 8.04 -17.01
C LYS A 100 6.96 9.36 -16.23
N ALA A 101 5.91 9.61 -15.46
CA ALA A 101 5.82 10.79 -14.59
C ALA A 101 6.96 10.85 -13.57
N GLN A 102 7.25 9.73 -12.88
CA GLN A 102 8.33 9.67 -11.90
C GLN A 102 9.72 9.83 -12.55
N ARG A 103 9.94 9.30 -13.75
CA ARG A 103 11.20 9.50 -14.49
C ARG A 103 11.42 10.96 -14.85
N ILE A 104 10.37 11.65 -15.32
CA ILE A 104 10.41 13.08 -15.65
C ILE A 104 10.69 13.92 -14.39
N GLU A 105 10.05 13.61 -13.26
CA GLU A 105 10.30 14.32 -11.98
C GLU A 105 11.71 14.09 -11.44
N ARG A 106 12.24 12.86 -11.52
CA ARG A 106 13.62 12.56 -11.12
C ARG A 106 14.63 13.33 -11.98
N GLN A 107 14.43 13.34 -13.30
CA GLN A 107 15.30 14.06 -14.24
C GLN A 107 15.25 15.59 -14.03
N LYS A 108 14.14 16.14 -13.54
CA LYS A 108 14.01 17.57 -13.19
C LYS A 108 14.66 17.94 -11.85
N THR A 109 14.79 16.98 -10.93
CA THR A 109 15.40 17.19 -9.59
C THR A 109 16.93 17.10 -9.64
N GLU A 110 17.49 16.45 -10.67
CA GLU A 110 18.95 16.31 -10.86
C GLU A 110 19.60 17.44 -11.66
N GLN A 111 18.85 18.47 -12.11
CA GLN A 111 19.50 19.69 -12.58
C GLN A 111 20.07 20.47 -11.37
N PRO A 112 21.38 20.74 -11.36
CA PRO A 112 22.05 21.29 -10.19
C PRO A 112 21.50 22.69 -9.89
N LYS A 113 20.98 22.89 -8.68
CA LYS A 113 20.97 24.20 -8.04
C LYS A 113 22.40 24.72 -8.05
N GLN A 114 22.68 25.61 -8.99
CA GLN A 114 23.93 26.33 -9.11
C GLN A 114 24.14 27.08 -7.78
N LYS A 115 25.29 26.80 -7.18
CA LYS A 115 25.76 27.31 -5.89
C LYS A 115 25.67 28.83 -5.84
N THR A 116 24.85 29.39 -4.96
CA THR A 116 25.17 30.70 -4.38
C THR A 116 26.25 30.44 -3.33
N GLN A 117 27.52 30.59 -3.73
CA GLN A 117 28.62 30.68 -2.78
C GLN A 117 28.46 32.00 -2.01
N HIS A 118 27.89 31.94 -0.80
CA HIS A 118 28.21 32.92 0.22
C HIS A 118 29.45 32.41 0.94
N LYS A 119 30.59 33.02 0.63
CA LYS A 119 31.79 32.95 1.47
C LYS A 119 31.37 33.39 2.86
N ASP A 120 31.48 32.50 3.85
CA ASP A 120 31.82 32.92 5.20
C ASP A 120 32.79 31.90 5.79
N ALA A 121 33.79 32.48 6.44
CA ALA A 121 34.94 31.81 7.00
C ALA A 121 34.54 30.80 8.10
N GLY A 122 35.41 29.82 8.28
CA GLY A 122 35.12 28.60 9.01
C GLY A 122 34.86 28.74 10.50
N PHE A 123 34.22 27.68 11.01
CA PHE A 123 34.42 27.22 12.38
C PHE A 123 34.32 25.69 12.36
N PHE A 124 35.49 25.06 12.36
CA PHE A 124 35.66 23.63 12.57
C PHE A 124 35.54 23.37 14.07
N VAL A 125 34.54 22.60 14.50
CA VAL A 125 34.63 21.80 15.73
C VAL A 125 34.47 20.36 15.30
N SER A 126 35.61 19.70 15.10
CA SER A 126 35.70 18.26 15.24
C SER A 126 35.58 17.97 16.73
N ASP A 127 34.51 17.30 17.15
CA ASP A 127 34.54 16.57 18.41
C ASP A 127 34.52 15.08 18.11
N SER A 128 35.73 14.54 18.16
CA SER A 128 36.04 13.13 18.15
C SER A 128 35.81 12.61 19.56
N SER A 129 34.73 11.87 19.78
CA SER A 129 34.61 11.01 20.96
C SER A 129 33.90 9.71 20.58
N THR A 130 34.73 8.77 20.14
CA THR A 130 34.52 7.33 20.24
C THR A 130 34.25 6.96 21.70
N ALA A 131 33.00 6.65 22.04
CA ALA A 131 32.67 5.83 23.20
C ALA A 131 31.35 5.10 22.96
N LEU A 132 31.49 3.79 22.72
CA LEU A 132 30.63 2.72 23.27
C LEU A 132 29.20 3.13 23.67
N GLY A 133 28.21 2.65 22.92
CA GLY A 133 26.84 2.67 23.45
C GLY A 133 25.79 2.32 22.42
N MET A 134 25.27 1.10 22.53
CA MET A 134 24.04 0.64 21.90
C MET A 134 22.90 1.65 22.00
N THR A 135 22.00 1.58 21.01
CA THR A 135 20.60 2.02 21.05
C THR A 135 20.36 3.51 21.31
N PHE A 136 19.98 4.24 20.27
CA PHE A 136 18.63 4.85 20.18
C PHE A 136 18.51 5.52 18.81
N PHE A 137 17.78 4.89 17.89
CA PHE A 137 17.27 5.56 16.69
C PHE A 137 16.24 6.59 17.16
N LYS A 138 16.71 7.79 17.55
CA LYS A 138 15.84 8.90 17.92
C LYS A 138 15.47 9.63 16.63
N ILE A 139 14.40 9.16 16.00
CA ILE A 139 13.74 9.84 14.88
C ILE A 139 13.14 11.14 15.44
N CYS A 140 13.81 12.27 15.21
CA CYS A 140 13.23 13.59 15.44
C CYS A 140 12.20 13.87 14.34
N TYR A 141 10.92 13.68 14.65
CA TYR A 141 9.86 14.34 13.90
C TYR A 141 9.94 15.86 14.14
N PRO A 142 9.75 16.71 13.12
CA PRO A 142 9.66 18.15 13.34
C PRO A 142 8.39 18.48 14.13
N PRO A 143 8.47 19.23 15.25
CA PRO A 143 7.28 19.74 15.90
C PRO A 143 6.68 20.87 15.05
N LYS A 144 5.43 20.66 14.67
CA LYS A 144 4.55 21.67 14.10
C LYS A 144 4.15 22.62 15.23
N SER A 145 4.49 23.90 15.10
CA SER A 145 3.79 25.03 15.74
C SER A 145 3.75 25.09 17.28
N SER A 146 4.46 26.10 17.79
CA SER A 146 4.12 26.95 18.94
C SER A 146 4.32 26.39 20.37
N ASN A 147 5.01 27.23 21.15
CA ASN A 147 5.30 27.14 22.59
C ASN A 147 6.34 26.12 23.07
N ARG A 148 7.56 26.65 23.19
CA ARG A 148 8.60 26.17 24.11
C ARG A 148 8.08 26.21 25.55
N ILE A 149 7.82 25.04 26.11
CA ILE A 149 7.99 24.81 27.55
C ILE A 149 8.75 23.47 27.68
N CYS A 150 10.08 23.54 27.62
CA CYS A 150 10.91 22.46 28.13
C CYS A 150 10.76 22.46 29.65
N SER A 151 9.87 21.61 30.17
CA SER A 151 9.84 21.31 31.60
C SER A 151 11.08 20.49 31.91
N SER A 152 12.09 21.13 32.51
CA SER A 152 13.25 20.47 33.10
C SER A 152 12.77 19.61 34.27
N GLY A 153 12.50 18.33 34.00
CA GLY A 153 12.32 17.32 35.03
C GLY A 153 13.63 17.14 35.80
N ILE A 154 13.74 17.84 36.92
CA ILE A 154 14.75 17.61 37.96
C ILE A 154 14.44 16.24 38.60
N PRO A 155 15.33 15.25 38.58
CA PRO A 155 15.21 14.11 39.50
C PRO A 155 15.65 14.59 40.89
N LYS A 156 14.71 14.63 41.84
CA LYS A 156 15.04 14.76 43.27
C LYS A 156 15.78 13.49 43.69
N SER A 157 17.08 13.62 43.90
CA SER A 157 17.91 12.71 44.66
C SER A 157 17.55 12.78 46.15
N SER A 158 17.22 11.63 46.73
CA SER A 158 17.25 11.42 48.18
C SER A 158 18.69 11.13 48.63
N PRO A 159 19.11 11.66 49.78
CA PRO A 159 19.83 10.83 50.76
C PRO A 159 19.20 11.03 52.16
N ILE A 160 18.92 9.98 52.94
CA ILE A 160 19.86 9.27 53.84
C ILE A 160 20.79 10.25 54.57
N PHE A 161 20.34 10.80 55.69
CA PHE A 161 20.84 10.52 57.05
C PHE A 161 19.86 11.12 58.07
#